data_AF-F7AL52-F1
#
_entry.id   AF-F7AL52-F1
#
_cell.length_a   1.000
_cell.length_b   1.000
_cell.length_c   1.000
_cell.angle_alpha   90.00
_cell.angle_beta   90.00
_cell.angle_gamma   90.00
#
_symmetry.space_group_name_H-M   'P 1'
#
loop_
_entity.id
_entity.type
_entity.pdbx_description
1 polymer ?
#
loop_
_entity_poly.entity_id
_entity_poly.type
_entity_poly.pdbx_seq_one_letter_code
_entity_poly.pdbx_strand_id
1 'polypeptide(L)'
;MHSATTTGFLQIRAEAYDGTYYAMCPAVKLYNCIGHYVCIGGVKNGYNQTYDCSDFPDWEGTERHAGTSNIPDFLTSKNYGHSTKDIESTIMIFYR
;
A
#
# COMPACT_ATOMS: atom_id res chain seq x y z
N MET A 1 14.58 8.35 11.52
CA MET A 1 13.73 7.21 11.12
C MET A 1 13.00 7.61 9.85
N HIS A 2 13.42 7.06 8.70
CA HIS A 2 12.98 7.49 7.35
C HIS A 2 13.11 6.36 6.29
N SER A 3 13.33 5.09 6.65
CA SER A 3 14.10 4.20 5.75
C SER A 3 13.36 3.01 5.15
N ALA A 4 12.04 3.05 4.96
CA ALA A 4 11.36 2.06 4.12
C ALA A 4 11.25 2.54 2.66
N THR A 5 11.15 3.86 2.45
CA THR A 5 10.90 4.46 1.15
C THR A 5 11.68 5.75 0.94
N THR A 6 11.84 6.18 -0.32
CA THR A 6 12.22 7.56 -0.69
C THR A 6 11.19 8.14 -1.63
N THR A 7 10.77 9.37 -1.36
CA THR A 7 9.75 10.08 -2.14
C THR A 7 10.33 10.68 -3.43
N GLY A 8 9.46 11.00 -4.38
CA GLY A 8 9.84 11.62 -5.66
C GLY A 8 10.16 10.64 -6.79
N PHE A 9 9.80 9.36 -6.62
CA PHE A 9 10.00 8.32 -7.61
C PHE A 9 8.69 7.66 -8.03
N LEU A 10 8.71 7.00 -9.17
CA LEU A 10 7.68 6.03 -9.54
C LEU A 10 8.36 4.67 -9.64
N GLN A 11 8.00 3.74 -8.77
CA GLN A 11 8.46 2.36 -8.87
C GLN A 11 7.39 1.48 -9.51
N ILE A 12 7.80 0.63 -10.44
CA ILE A 12 6.93 -0.32 -11.14
C ILE A 12 7.31 -1.73 -10.69
N ARG A 13 6.30 -2.60 -10.51
CA ARG A 13 6.51 -4.04 -10.22
C ARG A 13 7.37 -4.29 -8.97
N ALA A 14 6.94 -3.78 -7.81
CA ALA A 14 7.59 -4.05 -6.53
C ALA A 14 7.19 -5.43 -5.99
N GLU A 15 8.12 -6.12 -5.35
CA GLU A 15 7.93 -7.47 -4.80
C GLU A 15 7.88 -7.44 -3.26
N ALA A 16 6.94 -8.19 -2.68
CA ALA A 16 6.85 -8.43 -1.24
C ALA A 16 7.54 -9.73 -0.82
N TYR A 17 7.71 -9.92 0.49
CA TYR A 17 8.34 -11.12 1.07
C TYR A 17 7.64 -12.44 0.71
N ASP A 18 6.34 -12.40 0.44
CA ASP A 18 5.51 -13.55 0.06
C ASP A 18 5.50 -13.82 -1.46
N GLY A 19 6.28 -13.05 -2.24
CA GLY A 19 6.30 -13.11 -3.70
C GLY A 19 5.11 -12.42 -4.37
N THR A 20 4.30 -11.66 -3.63
CA THR A 20 3.28 -10.79 -4.23
C THR A 20 3.94 -9.65 -4.99
N TYR A 21 3.46 -9.40 -6.21
CA TYR A 21 3.92 -8.28 -7.03
C TYR A 21 2.87 -7.16 -7.05
N TYR A 22 3.24 -5.98 -6.57
CA TYR A 22 2.43 -4.77 -6.72
C TYR A 22 2.64 -4.16 -8.11
N ALA A 23 1.59 -3.61 -8.71
CA ALA A 23 1.70 -3.04 -10.04
C ALA A 23 2.57 -1.77 -10.04
N MET A 24 2.35 -0.88 -9.07
CA MET A 24 2.96 0.45 -9.03
C MET A 24 3.10 0.96 -7.59
N CYS A 25 4.14 1.74 -7.30
CA CYS A 25 4.27 2.53 -6.07
C CYS A 25 4.36 4.02 -6.47
N PRO A 26 3.23 4.75 -6.45
CA PRO A 26 3.20 6.16 -6.83
C PRO A 26 3.99 7.01 -5.84
N ALA A 27 4.76 7.97 -6.36
CA ALA A 27 5.53 8.96 -5.59
C ALA A 27 6.62 8.41 -4.65
N VAL A 28 6.84 7.09 -4.59
CA VAL A 28 7.85 6.46 -3.72
C VAL A 28 8.67 5.36 -4.42
N LYS A 29 9.90 5.16 -3.93
CA LYS A 29 10.74 3.99 -4.18
C LYS A 29 10.92 3.24 -2.87
N LEU A 30 10.68 1.92 -2.87
CA LEU A 30 10.90 1.04 -1.72
C LEU A 30 12.39 0.67 -1.57
N TYR A 31 12.82 0.48 -0.32
CA TYR A 31 14.12 -0.12 0.04
C TYR A 31 13.97 -1.48 0.73
N ASN A 32 12.74 -1.93 0.92
CA ASN A 32 12.39 -3.20 1.54
C ASN A 32 11.20 -3.83 0.83
N CYS A 33 10.78 -5.01 1.30
CA CYS A 33 9.70 -5.78 0.68
C CYS A 33 8.33 -5.48 1.33
N ILE A 34 8.13 -4.27 1.87
CA ILE A 34 6.90 -3.87 2.58
C ILE A 34 6.08 -2.93 1.69
N GLY A 35 5.71 -3.42 0.50
CA GLY A 35 5.02 -2.61 -0.52
C GLY A 35 3.52 -2.43 -0.28
N HIS A 36 2.87 -3.30 0.52
CA HIS A 36 1.42 -3.29 0.71
C HIS A 36 0.85 -2.03 1.36
N TYR A 37 1.67 -1.13 1.89
CA TYR A 37 1.17 0.11 2.51
C TYR A 37 1.13 1.31 1.57
N VAL A 38 1.90 1.29 0.48
CA VAL A 38 2.15 2.45 -0.38
C VAL A 38 2.05 2.13 -1.88
N CYS A 39 2.08 0.86 -2.23
CA CYS A 39 1.96 0.40 -3.60
C CYS A 39 0.52 -0.03 -3.87
N ILE A 40 0.11 0.11 -5.12
CA ILE A 40 -1.24 -0.12 -5.61
C ILE A 40 -1.23 -1.22 -6.66
N GLY A 41 -2.39 -1.86 -6.80
CA GLY A 41 -2.66 -2.95 -7.71
C GLY A 41 -1.70 -4.12 -7.54
N GLY A 42 -1.86 -5.13 -8.38
CA GLY A 42 -0.95 -6.26 -8.39
C GLY A 42 -1.68 -7.59 -8.48
N VAL A 43 -0.88 -8.66 -8.36
CA VAL A 43 -1.39 -10.02 -8.31
C VAL A 43 -0.83 -10.65 -7.04
N LYS A 44 -1.73 -10.99 -6.12
CA LYS A 44 -1.35 -11.65 -4.88
C LYS A 44 -0.92 -13.09 -5.16
N ASN A 45 0.19 -13.48 -4.55
CA ASN A 45 0.66 -14.85 -4.61
C ASN A 45 -0.04 -15.69 -3.52
N GLY A 46 -0.85 -16.66 -3.93
CA GLY A 46 -1.54 -17.60 -3.03
C GLY A 46 -3.03 -17.35 -2.83
N TYR A 47 -3.77 -18.42 -2.57
CA TYR A 47 -5.24 -18.46 -2.64
C TYR A 47 -5.98 -18.10 -1.33
N ASN A 48 -5.28 -17.81 -0.23
CA ASN A 48 -5.87 -17.86 1.13
C ASN A 48 -5.94 -16.53 1.89
N GLN A 49 -5.58 -15.38 1.31
CA GLN A 49 -5.67 -14.10 2.00
C GLN A 49 -6.48 -13.09 1.19
N THR A 50 -7.59 -12.63 1.76
CA THR A 50 -8.56 -11.75 1.10
C THR A 50 -8.52 -10.31 1.61
N TYR A 51 -7.77 -10.02 2.67
CA TYR A 51 -7.84 -8.76 3.40
C TYR A 51 -7.10 -7.60 2.72
N ASP A 52 -6.09 -7.90 1.92
CA ASP A 52 -5.21 -6.97 1.19
C ASP A 52 -5.24 -7.23 -0.33
N CYS A 53 -6.26 -7.96 -0.80
CA CYS A 53 -6.47 -8.25 -2.22
C CYS A 53 -7.39 -7.19 -2.84
N SER A 54 -6.83 -6.00 -3.08
CA SER A 54 -7.55 -4.85 -3.66
C SER A 54 -6.61 -3.99 -4.50
N ASP A 55 -7.19 -3.14 -5.35
CA ASP A 55 -6.44 -2.17 -6.15
C ASP A 55 -5.67 -1.16 -5.27
N PHE A 56 -6.22 -0.86 -4.09
CA PHE A 56 -5.49 -0.22 -2.99
C PHE A 56 -5.36 -1.27 -1.89
N PRO A 57 -4.26 -2.06 -1.84
CA PRO A 57 -4.06 -3.04 -0.78
C PRO A 57 -4.03 -2.26 0.54
N ASP A 58 -5.11 -2.36 1.29
CA ASP A 58 -5.27 -1.63 2.53
C ASP A 58 -5.26 -2.67 3.65
N TRP A 59 -4.12 -2.80 4.31
CA TRP A 59 -4.04 -3.69 5.46
C TRP A 59 -4.90 -3.14 6.62
N GLU A 60 -5.05 -1.81 6.79
CA GLU A 60 -5.80 -1.21 7.93
C GLU A 60 -6.18 0.29 7.74
N GLY A 61 -7.17 0.64 6.92
CA GLY A 61 -7.42 2.08 6.66
C GLY A 61 -8.80 2.53 6.20
N THR A 62 -9.66 1.65 5.69
CA THR A 62 -11.01 2.03 5.26
C THR A 62 -12.05 1.01 5.72
N GLU A 63 -12.68 1.35 6.85
CA GLU A 63 -14.00 0.89 7.31
C GLU A 63 -14.18 -0.60 7.69
N ARG A 64 -13.35 -1.54 7.24
CA ARG A 64 -13.51 -2.96 7.59
C ARG A 64 -13.09 -3.37 9.01
N HIS A 65 -12.55 -2.43 9.79
CA HIS A 65 -12.34 -2.54 11.23
C HIS A 65 -13.10 -1.49 12.05
N ALA A 66 -14.13 -0.85 11.50
CA ALA A 66 -15.02 0.04 12.25
C ALA A 66 -15.93 -0.69 13.28
N GLY A 67 -15.90 -2.04 13.29
CA GLY A 67 -16.65 -2.88 14.24
C GLY A 67 -15.81 -3.55 15.32
N THR A 68 -14.48 -3.43 15.29
CA THR A 68 -13.58 -3.94 16.33
C THR A 68 -12.90 -2.76 16.99
N SER A 69 -13.44 -2.38 18.15
CA SER A 69 -12.88 -1.40 19.06
C SER A 69 -11.37 -1.58 19.25
N ASN A 70 -10.63 -0.50 19.02
CA ASN A 70 -9.24 -0.29 19.43
C ASN A 70 -8.13 -0.94 18.58
N ILE A 71 -8.06 -0.66 17.27
CA ILE A 71 -6.74 -0.52 16.62
C ILE A 71 -6.51 0.97 16.34
N PRO A 72 -6.20 1.78 17.38
CA PRO A 72 -5.83 3.16 17.15
C PRO A 72 -4.40 3.19 16.60
N ASP A 73 -4.21 4.03 15.61
CA ASP A 73 -3.01 4.85 15.47
C ASP A 73 -1.64 4.20 15.28
N PHE A 74 -1.44 2.88 15.27
CA PHE A 74 -0.07 2.34 15.16
C PHE A 74 0.58 2.62 13.79
N LEU A 75 -0.21 2.65 12.72
CA LEU A 75 0.29 2.76 11.34
C LEU A 75 0.17 4.18 10.77
N THR A 76 -0.87 4.94 11.16
CA THR A 76 -0.94 6.40 10.96
C THR A 76 0.14 7.14 11.75
N SER A 77 0.44 6.73 13.00
CA SER A 77 1.54 7.33 13.78
C SER A 77 2.94 7.06 13.21
N LYS A 78 3.06 6.10 12.28
CA LYS A 78 4.32 5.76 11.60
C LYS A 78 4.42 6.30 10.17
N ASN A 79 3.37 6.95 9.64
CA ASN A 79 3.29 7.49 8.28
C ASN A 79 3.61 6.49 7.16
N TYR A 80 3.26 5.21 7.33
CA TYR A 80 3.55 4.19 6.31
C TYR A 80 2.40 3.97 5.32
N GLY A 81 1.15 4.16 5.73
CA GLY A 81 -0.03 3.90 4.90
C GLY A 81 -0.46 5.08 4.03
N HIS A 82 -1.25 4.81 3.00
CA HIS A 82 -1.97 5.83 2.23
C HIS A 82 -2.83 6.72 3.14
N SER A 83 -2.89 8.02 2.85
CA SER A 83 -3.84 8.89 3.53
C SER A 83 -5.26 8.59 3.03
N THR A 84 -6.29 8.84 3.85
CA THR A 84 -7.69 8.70 3.42
C THR A 84 -7.98 9.50 2.14
N LYS A 85 -7.33 10.66 1.97
CA LYS A 85 -7.44 11.47 0.75
C LYS A 85 -6.88 10.77 -0.49
N ASP A 86 -5.79 10.01 -0.35
CA ASP A 86 -5.21 9.26 -1.45
C ASP A 86 -6.11 8.07 -1.81
N ILE A 87 -6.67 7.38 -0.82
CA ILE A 87 -7.56 6.23 -1.01
C ILE A 87 -8.90 6.64 -1.66
N GLU A 88 -9.46 7.78 -1.27
CA GLU A 88 -10.69 8.34 -1.86
C GLU A 88 -10.46 9.01 -3.22
N SER A 89 -9.21 9.07 -3.68
CA SER A 89 -8.85 9.68 -4.97
C SER A 89 -8.70 8.63 -6.08
N THR A 90 -8.51 9.13 -7.31
CA THR A 90 -8.21 8.30 -8.47
C THR A 90 -6.82 8.60 -9.00
N ILE A 91 -6.07 7.54 -9.30
CA ILE A 91 -4.75 7.66 -9.92
C ILE A 91 -4.90 7.66 -11.44
N MET A 92 -4.43 8.73 -12.07
CA MET A 92 -4.46 8.91 -13.53
C MET A 92 -3.05 8.79 -14.10
N ILE A 93 -2.89 8.00 -15.16
CA ILE A 93 -1.61 7.76 -15.84
C ILE A 93 -1.66 8.43 -17.22
N PHE A 94 -0.64 9.23 -17.53
CA PHE A 94 -0.52 9.96 -18.79
C PHE A 94 0.74 9.51 -19.54
N TYR A 95 0.62 9.36 -20.87
CA TYR A 95 1.74 9.09 -21.76
C TYR A 95 2.03 10.32 -22.62
N ARG A 96 3.30 10.53 -22.97
CA ARG A 96 3.74 11.58 -23.89
C ARG A 96 4.42 10.96 -25.10
#